data_AF-A0A448XYV0-F1
#
_entry.id   AF-A0A448XYV0-F1
#
_cell.length_a   1.000
_cell.length_b   1.000
_cell.length_c   1.000
_cell.angle_alpha   90.00
_cell.angle_beta   90.00
_cell.angle_gamma   90.00
#
_symmetry.space_group_name_H-M   'P 1'
#
loop_
_entity.id
_entity.type
_entity.pdbx_description
1 polymer ?
#
loop_
_entity_poly.entity_id
_entity_poly.type
_entity_poly.pdbx_seq_one_letter_code
_entity_poly.pdbx_strand_id
1 'polypeptide(L)'
;MFSWFKRWRAERKMPKDETFNFRAISAVVSFGRWIIVELSGADCVVIMDQLNLIQRSNTPDEQKGREVMALRYQAIAMSLRTKRGRIPLDWQNETDLLFLASFPQSQVTEALGEIAKVSDMQWLDPQYVHDAAEQSVETQQLEPLSDTELAANPS
;
A
#
# COMPACT_ATOMS: atom_id res chain seq x y z
N MET A 1 32.23 -9.17 -10.41
CA MET A 1 31.43 -9.56 -11.60
C MET A 1 30.39 -10.65 -11.32
N PHE A 2 30.70 -11.77 -10.66
CA PHE A 2 29.74 -12.87 -10.40
C PHE A 2 28.45 -12.49 -9.63
N SER A 3 28.54 -11.57 -8.66
CA SER A 3 27.38 -11.07 -7.90
C SER A 3 26.37 -10.33 -8.79
N TRP A 4 26.87 -9.57 -9.77
CA TRP A 4 26.03 -8.81 -10.71
C TRP A 4 25.24 -9.72 -11.65
N PHE A 5 25.86 -10.78 -12.18
CA PHE A 5 25.19 -11.78 -13.02
C PHE A 5 24.13 -12.59 -12.26
N LYS A 6 24.42 -13.02 -11.02
CA LYS A 6 23.43 -13.74 -10.19
C LYS A 6 22.22 -12.85 -9.89
N ARG A 7 22.45 -11.58 -9.58
CA ARG A 7 21.39 -10.58 -9.33
C ARG A 7 20.52 -10.33 -10.55
N TRP A 8 21.14 -10.12 -11.71
CA TRP A 8 20.40 -9.92 -12.96
C TRP A 8 19.53 -11.13 -13.31
N ARG A 9 20.02 -12.35 -13.05
CA ARG A 9 19.26 -13.58 -13.27
C ARG A 9 18.12 -13.74 -12.26
N ALA A 10 18.30 -13.29 -11.01
CA ALA A 10 17.25 -13.27 -10.00
C ALA A 10 16.14 -12.27 -10.36
N GLU A 11 16.49 -11.05 -10.76
CA GLU A 11 15.52 -10.02 -11.20
C GLU A 11 14.69 -10.47 -12.41
N ARG A 12 15.29 -11.23 -13.34
CA ARG A 12 14.55 -11.76 -14.50
C ARG A 12 13.53 -12.84 -14.14
N LYS A 13 13.71 -13.54 -13.02
CA LYS A 13 12.78 -14.57 -12.55
C LYS A 13 11.64 -13.99 -11.72
N MET A 14 11.75 -12.74 -11.28
CA MET A 14 10.71 -12.08 -10.49
C MET A 14 9.44 -11.85 -11.33
N PRO A 15 8.25 -11.95 -10.70
CA PRO A 15 7.00 -11.63 -11.38
C PRO A 15 7.00 -10.16 -11.83
N LYS A 16 6.30 -9.90 -12.94
CA LYS A 16 6.11 -8.54 -13.46
C LYS A 16 4.81 -7.99 -12.92
N ASP A 17 4.82 -6.74 -12.52
CA ASP A 17 3.60 -5.99 -12.33
C ASP A 17 3.10 -5.50 -13.70
N GLU A 18 1.91 -5.93 -14.07
CA GLU A 18 1.25 -5.60 -15.33
C GLU A 18 0.80 -4.14 -15.38
N THR A 19 0.46 -3.57 -14.21
CA THR A 19 -0.03 -2.21 -14.05
C THR A 19 1.07 -1.18 -13.84
N PHE A 20 2.33 -1.62 -13.73
CA PHE A 20 3.47 -0.78 -13.37
C PHE A 20 3.60 0.51 -14.18
N ASN A 21 3.33 0.47 -15.49
CA ASN A 21 3.48 1.63 -16.37
C ASN A 21 2.41 2.71 -16.14
N PHE A 22 1.33 2.39 -15.43
CA PHE A 22 0.21 3.28 -15.15
C PHE A 22 0.20 3.81 -13.72
N ARG A 23 1.08 3.27 -12.85
CA ARG A 23 1.16 3.65 -11.44
C ARG A 23 2.07 4.87 -11.29
N ALA A 24 1.67 5.82 -10.43
CA ALA A 24 2.56 6.90 -10.05
C ALA A 24 3.81 6.34 -9.35
N ILE A 25 4.98 6.91 -9.65
CA ILE A 25 6.26 6.54 -9.05
C ILE A 25 6.68 7.68 -8.13
N SER A 26 7.09 7.37 -6.89
CA SER A 26 7.67 8.41 -6.02
C SER A 26 8.92 8.98 -6.69
N ALA A 27 8.92 10.29 -6.89
CA ALA A 27 10.05 11.02 -7.46
C ALA A 27 11.13 11.35 -6.41
N VAL A 28 10.81 11.21 -5.12
CA VAL A 28 11.58 11.77 -4.01
C VAL A 28 12.33 10.68 -3.26
N VAL A 29 11.68 9.54 -3.02
CA VAL A 29 12.21 8.50 -2.13
C VAL A 29 12.27 7.15 -2.83
N SER A 30 13.35 6.43 -2.52
CA SER A 30 13.54 5.03 -2.91
C SER A 30 13.83 4.20 -1.67
N PHE A 31 13.31 2.98 -1.63
CA PHE A 31 13.57 2.06 -0.53
C PHE A 31 14.80 1.22 -0.86
N GLY A 32 15.97 1.72 -0.46
CA GLY A 32 17.26 1.15 -0.82
C GLY A 32 17.50 1.19 -2.33
N ARG A 33 17.27 0.07 -3.03
CA ARG A 33 17.45 -0.01 -4.51
C ARG A 33 16.13 -0.06 -5.27
N TRP A 34 15.02 -0.20 -4.56
CA TRP A 34 13.70 -0.32 -5.14
C TRP A 34 13.04 1.04 -5.17
N ILE A 35 12.24 1.25 -6.20
CA ILE A 35 11.40 2.44 -6.31
C ILE A 35 10.07 2.17 -5.62
N ILE A 36 9.50 3.22 -5.05
CA ILE A 36 8.16 3.20 -4.47
C ILE A 36 7.18 3.59 -5.57
N VAL A 37 6.14 2.78 -5.75
CA VAL A 37 5.03 3.10 -6.65
C VAL A 37 3.70 3.08 -5.90
N GLU A 38 2.79 3.94 -6.31
CA GLU A 38 1.39 4.01 -5.87
C GLU A 38 0.77 2.61 -5.75
N LEU A 39 0.03 2.28 -4.70
CA LEU A 39 -0.70 1.01 -4.58
C LEU A 39 -1.72 0.83 -5.72
N SER A 40 -1.78 -0.36 -6.33
CA SER A 40 -2.81 -0.60 -7.35
C SER A 40 -4.20 -0.65 -6.71
N GLY A 41 -5.27 -0.44 -7.49
CA GLY A 41 -6.63 -0.56 -6.97
C GLY A 41 -6.92 -1.90 -6.29
N ALA A 42 -6.35 -3.00 -6.79
CA ALA A 42 -6.46 -4.31 -6.13
C ALA A 42 -5.72 -4.37 -4.79
N ASP A 43 -4.50 -3.81 -4.73
CA ASP A 43 -3.72 -3.71 -3.48
C ASP A 43 -4.50 -2.90 -2.43
N CYS A 44 -5.11 -1.78 -2.86
CA CYS A 44 -5.92 -0.91 -2.01
C CYS A 44 -7.13 -1.63 -1.42
N VAL A 45 -7.86 -2.41 -2.21
CA VAL A 45 -9.01 -3.19 -1.71
C VAL A 45 -8.57 -4.21 -0.66
N VAL A 46 -7.48 -4.94 -0.92
CA VAL A 46 -6.95 -5.96 0.01
C VAL A 46 -6.58 -5.33 1.35
N ILE A 47 -5.80 -4.24 1.30
CA ILE A 47 -5.32 -3.58 2.52
C ILE A 47 -6.49 -2.99 3.32
N MET A 48 -7.44 -2.33 2.65
CA MET A 48 -8.58 -1.72 3.33
C MET A 48 -9.52 -2.76 3.95
N ASP A 49 -9.73 -3.90 3.30
CA ASP A 49 -10.50 -5.01 3.88
C ASP A 49 -9.81 -5.57 5.14
N GLN A 50 -8.50 -5.80 5.07
CA GLN A 50 -7.72 -6.25 6.23
C GLN A 50 -7.73 -5.22 7.37
N LEU A 51 -7.61 -3.93 7.08
CA LEU A 51 -7.72 -2.87 8.08
C LEU A 51 -9.09 -2.89 8.77
N ASN A 52 -10.17 -3.02 7.99
CA ASN A 52 -11.52 -3.12 8.51
C ASN A 52 -11.71 -4.33 9.43
N LEU A 53 -11.13 -5.48 9.07
CA LEU A 53 -11.15 -6.69 9.90
C LEU A 53 -10.42 -6.47 11.24
N ILE A 54 -9.24 -5.85 11.22
CA ILE A 54 -8.47 -5.52 12.43
C ILE A 54 -9.28 -4.60 13.33
N GLN A 55 -9.86 -3.53 12.78
CA GLN A 55 -10.65 -2.56 13.54
C GLN A 55 -11.87 -3.19 14.22
N ARG A 56 -12.60 -4.05 13.49
CA ARG A 56 -13.81 -4.75 13.98
C ARG A 56 -13.51 -5.94 14.88
N SER A 57 -12.27 -6.39 14.97
CA SER A 57 -11.89 -7.48 15.85
C SER A 57 -12.05 -7.10 17.33
N ASN A 58 -12.35 -8.08 18.18
CA ASN A 58 -12.46 -7.90 19.63
C ASN A 58 -11.10 -8.06 20.35
N THR A 59 -9.99 -7.95 19.65
CA THR A 59 -8.65 -8.08 20.24
C THR A 59 -8.27 -6.83 21.02
N PRO A 60 -7.36 -6.93 22.00
CA PRO A 60 -6.85 -5.76 22.71
C PRO A 60 -6.14 -4.77 21.78
N ASP A 61 -6.19 -3.48 22.10
CA ASP A 61 -5.62 -2.41 21.25
C ASP A 61 -4.13 -2.60 20.95
N GLU A 62 -3.35 -3.14 21.88
CA GLU A 62 -1.95 -3.48 21.64
C GLU A 62 -1.76 -4.49 20.50
N GLN A 63 -2.67 -5.47 20.41
CA GLN A 63 -2.64 -6.48 19.36
C GLN A 63 -3.07 -5.87 18.02
N LYS A 64 -4.11 -5.02 18.02
CA LYS A 64 -4.52 -4.26 16.84
C LYS A 64 -3.38 -3.39 16.32
N GLY A 65 -2.65 -2.71 17.20
CA GLY A 65 -1.49 -1.89 16.83
C GLY A 65 -0.39 -2.70 16.14
N ARG A 66 -0.12 -3.93 16.62
CA ARG A 66 0.82 -4.86 15.97
C ARG A 66 0.32 -5.30 14.59
N GLU A 67 -0.97 -5.61 14.46
CA GLU A 67 -1.57 -6.02 13.19
C GLU A 67 -1.59 -4.89 12.16
N VAL A 68 -1.87 -3.65 12.57
CA VAL A 68 -1.75 -2.47 11.70
C VAL A 68 -0.31 -2.25 11.25
N MET A 69 0.68 -2.48 12.12
CA MET A 69 2.09 -2.41 11.71
C MET A 69 2.45 -3.50 10.70
N ALA A 70 1.95 -4.73 10.89
CA ALA A 70 2.12 -5.81 9.91
C ALA A 70 1.51 -5.44 8.55
N LEU A 71 0.32 -4.84 8.56
CA LEU A 71 -0.36 -4.36 7.36
C LEU A 71 0.44 -3.26 6.63
N ARG A 72 1.10 -2.36 7.38
CA ARG A 72 2.00 -1.35 6.82
C ARG A 72 3.21 -1.99 6.12
N TYR A 73 3.78 -3.06 6.64
CA TYR A 73 4.85 -3.79 5.92
C TYR A 73 4.34 -4.45 4.64
N GLN A 74 3.09 -4.95 4.64
CA GLN A 74 2.46 -5.46 3.42
C GLN A 74 2.29 -4.35 2.37
N ALA A 75 1.84 -3.16 2.78
CA ALA A 75 1.73 -2.00 1.89
C ALA A 75 3.09 -1.59 1.29
N ILE A 76 4.17 -1.69 2.07
CA ILE A 76 5.53 -1.50 1.54
C ILE A 76 5.82 -2.58 0.48
N ALA A 77 5.65 -3.87 0.80
CA ALA A 77 5.90 -4.94 -0.17
C ALA A 77 5.08 -4.78 -1.48
N MET A 78 3.81 -4.40 -1.38
CA MET A 78 2.91 -4.16 -2.51
C MET A 78 3.32 -2.95 -3.37
N SER A 79 3.92 -1.92 -2.77
CA SER A 79 4.36 -0.69 -3.46
C SER A 79 5.79 -0.77 -4.02
N LEU A 80 6.61 -1.71 -3.58
CA LEU A 80 8.01 -1.78 -4.03
C LEU A 80 8.15 -2.40 -5.42
N ARG A 81 8.89 -1.73 -6.30
CA ARG A 81 9.24 -2.26 -7.62
C ARG A 81 10.71 -2.08 -7.93
N THR A 82 11.23 -2.96 -8.77
CA THR A 82 12.48 -2.67 -9.48
C THR A 82 12.23 -1.62 -10.56
N LYS A 83 13.30 -0.97 -11.07
CA LYS A 83 13.22 -0.03 -12.20
C LYS A 83 12.57 -0.61 -13.48
N ARG A 84 12.38 -1.94 -13.54
CA ARG A 84 11.75 -2.66 -14.66
C ARG A 84 10.33 -3.14 -14.35
N GLY A 85 9.73 -2.67 -13.27
CA GLY A 85 8.38 -3.08 -12.86
C GLY A 85 8.29 -4.52 -12.36
N ARG A 86 9.38 -5.08 -11.84
CA ARG A 86 9.37 -6.40 -11.21
C ARG A 86 9.08 -6.28 -9.72
N ILE A 87 8.32 -7.23 -9.20
CA ILE A 87 7.94 -7.32 -7.79
C ILE A 87 9.09 -8.01 -7.03
N PRO A 88 9.80 -7.29 -6.14
CA PRO A 88 10.99 -7.83 -5.49
C PRO A 88 10.68 -8.64 -4.22
N LEU A 89 9.51 -8.41 -3.61
CA LEU A 89 9.07 -9.01 -2.36
C LEU A 89 7.60 -9.43 -2.49
N ASP A 90 7.26 -10.57 -1.90
CA ASP A 90 5.90 -11.06 -1.82
C ASP A 90 5.25 -10.58 -0.50
N TRP A 91 4.15 -9.84 -0.61
CA TRP A 91 3.44 -9.28 0.54
C TRP A 91 2.70 -10.36 1.35
N GLN A 92 2.49 -11.56 0.81
CA GLN A 92 1.92 -12.70 1.53
C GLN A 92 2.99 -13.54 2.23
N ASN A 93 4.26 -13.33 1.89
CA ASN A 93 5.35 -14.16 2.40
C ASN A 93 5.91 -13.58 3.70
N GLU A 94 5.78 -14.34 4.78
CA GLU A 94 6.26 -13.93 6.10
C GLU A 94 7.77 -13.61 6.13
N THR A 95 8.59 -14.34 5.38
CA THR A 95 10.05 -14.10 5.36
C THR A 95 10.38 -12.75 4.74
N ASP A 96 9.66 -12.35 3.70
CA ASP A 96 9.84 -11.06 3.04
C ASP A 96 9.35 -9.91 3.93
N LEU A 97 8.25 -10.11 4.66
CA LEU A 97 7.75 -9.13 5.64
C LEU A 97 8.69 -8.97 6.83
N LEU A 98 9.26 -10.07 7.36
CA LEU A 98 10.27 -10.02 8.41
C LEU A 98 11.56 -9.34 7.93
N PHE A 99 11.94 -9.53 6.67
CA PHE A 99 13.04 -8.79 6.06
C PHE A 99 12.75 -7.28 6.06
N LEU A 100 11.54 -6.85 5.70
CA LEU A 100 11.14 -5.43 5.79
C LEU A 100 11.16 -4.91 7.23
N ALA A 101 10.70 -5.70 8.20
CA ALA A 101 10.73 -5.34 9.61
C ALA A 101 12.16 -5.21 10.19
N SER A 102 13.18 -5.76 9.50
CA SER A 102 14.58 -5.63 9.91
C SER A 102 15.21 -4.27 9.58
N PHE A 103 14.55 -3.44 8.75
CA PHE A 103 15.06 -2.12 8.41
C PHE A 103 14.89 -1.12 9.56
N PRO A 104 15.73 -0.08 9.65
CA PRO A 104 15.55 0.99 10.63
C PRO A 104 14.19 1.67 10.49
N GLN A 105 13.53 1.93 11.63
CA GLN A 105 12.19 2.53 11.66
C GLN A 105 12.11 3.85 10.89
N SER A 106 13.17 4.67 10.89
CA SER A 106 13.20 5.92 10.13
C SER A 106 12.98 5.70 8.62
N GLN A 107 13.60 4.67 8.04
CA GLN A 107 13.45 4.34 6.62
C GLN A 107 12.05 3.79 6.32
N VAL A 108 11.50 2.98 7.25
CA VAL A 108 10.15 2.45 7.14
C VAL A 108 9.13 3.59 7.18
N THR A 109 9.25 4.51 8.14
CA THR A 109 8.35 5.67 8.27
C THR A 109 8.43 6.57 7.04
N GLU A 110 9.62 6.87 6.54
CA GLU A 110 9.80 7.69 5.33
C GLU A 110 9.15 7.02 4.10
N ALA A 111 9.33 5.71 3.94
CA ALA A 111 8.70 4.96 2.86
C ALA A 111 7.17 4.97 2.95
N LEU A 112 6.62 4.77 4.16
CA LEU A 112 5.18 4.78 4.38
C LEU A 112 4.56 6.15 4.11
N GLY A 113 5.20 7.23 4.54
CA GLY A 113 4.75 8.59 4.24
C GLY A 113 4.72 8.87 2.73
N GLU A 114 5.67 8.32 1.98
CA GLU A 114 5.68 8.45 0.52
C GLU A 114 4.63 7.59 -0.16
N ILE A 115 4.43 6.35 0.28
CA ILE A 115 3.35 5.48 -0.20
C ILE A 115 1.99 6.14 0.05
N ALA A 116 1.80 6.71 1.24
CA ALA A 116 0.59 7.44 1.62
C ALA A 116 0.31 8.60 0.66
N LYS A 117 1.33 9.38 0.28
CA LYS A 117 1.19 10.48 -0.68
C LYS A 117 0.87 9.99 -2.09
N VAL A 118 1.61 9.00 -2.60
CA VAL A 118 1.42 8.55 -4.00
C VAL A 118 0.14 7.73 -4.19
N SER A 119 -0.39 7.13 -3.12
CA SER A 119 -1.59 6.29 -3.15
C SER A 119 -2.83 6.94 -2.53
N ASP A 120 -2.72 8.19 -2.10
CA ASP A 120 -3.77 8.94 -1.38
C ASP A 120 -4.36 8.16 -0.18
N MET A 121 -3.48 7.55 0.62
CA MET A 121 -3.83 6.70 1.78
C MET A 121 -3.15 7.21 3.05
N GLN A 122 -3.74 8.24 3.67
CA GLN A 122 -3.11 8.98 4.77
C GLN A 122 -2.81 8.12 6.02
N TRP A 123 -3.65 7.15 6.35
CA TRP A 123 -3.46 6.28 7.53
C TRP A 123 -2.18 5.41 7.46
N LEU A 124 -1.62 5.19 6.25
CA LEU A 124 -0.37 4.46 6.09
C LEU A 124 0.80 5.23 6.72
N ASP A 125 0.75 6.56 6.70
CA ASP A 125 1.77 7.40 7.31
C ASP A 125 1.71 7.27 8.86
N PRO A 126 2.76 6.76 9.51
CA PRO A 126 2.81 6.64 10.97
C PRO A 126 2.75 7.97 11.72
N GLN A 127 3.08 9.08 11.05
CA GLN A 127 3.09 10.43 11.62
C GLN A 127 1.80 11.20 11.35
N TYR A 128 0.90 10.64 10.54
CA TYR A 128 -0.36 11.29 10.24
C TYR A 128 -1.21 11.41 11.49
N VAL A 129 -1.53 12.65 11.83
CA VAL A 129 -2.46 13.00 12.90
C VAL A 129 -3.80 13.23 12.23
N HIS A 130 -4.82 12.45 12.60
CA HIS A 130 -6.18 12.74 12.18
C HIS A 130 -6.56 14.13 12.67
N ASP A 131 -6.72 15.07 11.74
CA ASP A 131 -7.37 16.33 12.06
C ASP A 131 -8.81 16.00 12.43
N ALA A 132 -9.22 16.30 13.67
CA ALA A 132 -10.58 16.07 14.17
C ALA A 132 -11.68 16.75 13.31
N ALA A 133 -11.30 17.59 12.34
CA ALA A 133 -12.17 18.21 11.37
C ALA A 133 -12.67 17.25 10.27
N GLU A 134 -11.95 16.17 9.94
CA GLU A 134 -12.35 15.26 8.85
C GLU A 134 -13.50 14.31 9.21
N GLN A 135 -13.81 14.15 10.51
CA GLN A 135 -15.03 13.45 10.95
C GLN A 135 -16.33 14.15 10.56
N SER A 136 -16.27 15.39 10.02
CA SER A 136 -17.46 16.13 9.61
C SER A 136 -17.93 15.86 8.17
N VAL A 137 -17.23 15.02 7.39
CA VAL A 137 -17.56 14.80 5.96
C VAL A 137 -18.18 13.42 5.67
N GLU A 138 -18.07 12.43 6.55
CA GLU A 138 -18.72 11.12 6.36
C GLU A 138 -20.18 11.09 6.87
N THR A 139 -21.00 12.01 6.35
CA THR A 139 -22.43 11.74 6.12
C THR A 139 -22.93 12.53 4.92
N GLN A 140 -22.15 12.59 3.83
CA GLN A 140 -22.78 12.79 2.53
C GLN A 140 -23.50 11.49 2.17
N GLN A 141 -24.73 11.35 2.67
CA GLN A 141 -25.73 10.50 2.04
C GLN A 141 -25.76 10.93 0.57
N LEU A 142 -25.19 10.11 -0.31
CA LEU A 142 -25.47 10.22 -1.74
C LEU A 142 -26.99 10.22 -1.86
N GLU A 143 -27.58 11.32 -2.35
CA GLU A 143 -29.02 11.33 -2.61
C GLU A 143 -29.31 10.15 -3.54
N PRO A 144 -30.35 9.34 -3.24
CA PRO A 144 -30.73 8.28 -4.15
C PRO A 144 -31.04 8.90 -5.52
N LEU A 145 -30.48 8.31 -6.58
CA LEU A 145 -30.72 8.73 -7.96
C LEU A 145 -32.22 8.91 -8.17
N SER A 146 -32.61 10.05 -8.73
CA SER A 146 -34.00 10.38 -8.99
C SER A 146 -34.60 9.40 -10.01
N ASP A 147 -35.89 9.08 -9.90
CA ASP A 147 -36.59 8.19 -10.84
C ASP A 147 -36.44 8.66 -12.30
N THR A 148 -36.22 9.96 -12.51
CA THR A 148 -35.93 10.57 -13.81
C THR A 148 -34.56 10.20 -14.40
N GLU A 149 -33.54 10.00 -13.56
CA GLU A 149 -32.19 9.59 -13.99
C GLU A 149 -32.15 8.08 -14.28
N LEU A 150 -32.93 7.28 -13.55
CA LEU A 150 -33.07 5.85 -13.79
C LEU A 150 -33.75 5.55 -15.15
N ALA A 151 -34.70 6.39 -15.55
CA ALA A 151 -35.43 6.24 -16.82
C ALA A 151 -34.59 6.62 -18.06
N ALA A 152 -33.51 7.39 -17.89
CA ALA A 152 -32.66 7.86 -18.99
C ALA A 152 -31.65 6.82 -19.48
N ASN A 153 -31.51 5.68 -18.80
CA ASN A 153 -30.59 4.61 -19.17
C ASN A 153 -31.32 3.25 -19.21
N PRO A 154 -32.11 2.99 -20.27
CA PRO A 154 -32.75 1.69 -20.44
C PRO A 154 -31.69 0.62 -20.72
N SER A 155 -31.81 -0.51 -20.03
CA SER A 155 -31.01 -1.73 -20.23
C SER A 155 -31.35 -2.44 -21.53
#